data_AF-A0A9X2FG37-F1
#
_entry.id   AF-A0A9X2FG37-F1
#
_cell.length_a   1.000
_cell.length_b   1.000
_cell.length_c   1.000
_cell.angle_alpha   90.00
_cell.angle_beta   90.00
_cell.angle_gamma   90.00
#
_symmetry.space_group_name_H-M   'P 1'
#
loop_
_entity.id
_entity.type
_entity.pdbx_description
1 polymer ?
#
loop_
_entity_poly.entity_id
_entity_poly.type
_entity_poly.pdbx_seq_one_letter_code
_entity_poly.pdbx_strand_id
1 'polypeptide(L)'
;MLNLFESYTDETAMLYNSLQTAGFTQATVVVEDNGFLPDEVESPYKYYIEKTEPLKKGKPLFFNQVKIPKYWEIIGDSKEAGIYDLGKKRANINYTEPKDRRLVKEVAWLDDKQNIRLVEHYNKYGWCYAKTSYNLRAEPITTAYFTASGKEIIVENHVTKDITLAYAGKIYNFPSKTDFVVHYLKLRKFDLERIFYNSLAVPFFVVLRLSSEMENQALLFWQEAITEKIPDNMKMILNAEEKSTQKIILTDRIAYLRLRKLVPINVKSRIKQLGYIYKIVRKNQLRPVTLTLTDTDQVEKLEELVSSTPEVTFNVAALTDMSNKLLRLLKYPNIVLYPNANTQRLKILWDEADIYLDINHSNEVRDATRRAFENNMLILGFENTVHRPQLINEENVYAVSDAQLMGKKLQKIAQTPEFMEKLLKNQEEYSDEMNISKYQEVLK
;
A
#
# COMPACT_ATOMS: atom_id res chain seq x y z
N MET A 1 7.09 10.38 21.63
CA MET A 1 7.40 9.93 20.25
C MET A 1 6.23 10.23 19.30
N LEU A 2 6.51 10.37 17.99
CA LEU A 2 5.53 10.67 16.94
C LEU A 2 5.86 9.92 15.63
N ASN A 3 4.85 9.38 14.94
CA ASN A 3 4.98 9.01 13.52
C ASN A 3 4.53 10.17 12.63
N LEU A 4 5.35 10.59 11.69
CA LEU A 4 5.07 11.65 10.71
C LEU A 4 5.30 11.13 9.29
N PHE A 5 4.22 10.75 8.61
CA PHE A 5 4.29 10.16 7.28
C PHE A 5 3.84 11.13 6.19
N GLU A 6 4.38 11.00 4.98
CA GLU A 6 4.00 11.87 3.85
C GLU A 6 2.56 11.61 3.42
N SER A 7 2.22 10.37 3.07
CA SER A 7 0.90 9.94 2.62
C SER A 7 0.56 8.56 3.17
N TYR A 8 -0.71 8.18 3.17
CA TYR A 8 -1.15 6.88 3.69
C TYR A 8 -1.34 5.87 2.55
N THR A 9 -0.22 5.32 2.06
CA THR A 9 -0.18 4.23 1.07
C THR A 9 -0.30 2.85 1.74
N ASP A 10 -0.39 1.78 0.95
CA ASP A 10 -0.39 0.41 1.47
C ASP A 10 0.91 0.10 2.23
N GLU A 11 2.07 0.55 1.73
CA GLU A 11 3.37 0.41 2.41
C GLU A 11 3.37 1.18 3.74
N THR A 12 2.80 2.38 3.77
CA THR A 12 2.68 3.18 5.01
C THR A 12 1.76 2.50 6.01
N ALA A 13 0.65 1.92 5.56
CA ALA A 13 -0.24 1.13 6.39
C ALA A 13 0.46 -0.11 6.97
N MET A 14 1.30 -0.79 6.18
CA MET A 14 2.11 -1.92 6.64
C MET A 14 3.15 -1.50 7.67
N LEU A 15 3.84 -0.37 7.46
CA LEU A 15 4.76 0.20 8.45
C LEU A 15 4.03 0.54 9.75
N TYR A 16 2.90 1.24 9.65
CA TYR A 16 2.07 1.59 10.80
C TYR A 16 1.66 0.34 11.60
N ASN A 17 1.13 -0.68 10.95
CA ASN A 17 0.73 -1.93 11.61
C ASN A 17 1.91 -2.68 12.24
N SER A 18 3.08 -2.64 11.58
CA SER A 18 4.31 -3.25 12.11
C SER A 18 4.79 -2.57 13.38
N LEU A 19 4.80 -1.23 13.38
CA LEU A 19 5.15 -0.43 14.57
C LEU A 19 4.19 -0.71 15.73
N GLN A 20 2.88 -0.70 15.48
CA GLN A 20 1.86 -1.00 16.50
C GLN A 20 2.06 -2.40 17.08
N THR A 21 2.28 -3.41 16.22
CA THR A 21 2.51 -4.79 16.64
C THR A 21 3.79 -4.95 17.48
N ALA A 22 4.82 -4.17 17.18
CA ALA A 22 6.06 -4.16 17.95
C ALA A 22 5.99 -3.37 19.28
N GLY A 23 4.85 -2.74 19.57
CA GLY A 23 4.61 -1.96 20.79
C GLY A 23 4.81 -0.45 20.64
N PHE A 24 5.12 0.05 19.44
CA PHE A 24 5.27 1.48 19.15
C PHE A 24 3.89 2.09 18.82
N THR A 25 3.19 2.50 19.87
CA THR A 25 1.78 2.94 19.83
C THR A 25 1.60 4.47 19.81
N GLN A 26 2.67 5.22 19.57
CA GLN A 26 2.62 6.67 19.47
C GLN A 26 1.63 7.19 18.43
N ALA A 27 1.24 8.47 18.57
CA ALA A 27 0.37 9.15 17.61
C ALA A 27 0.95 9.10 16.19
N THR A 28 0.06 8.98 15.20
CA THR A 28 0.44 8.97 13.79
C THR A 28 -0.22 10.12 13.05
N VAL A 29 0.61 10.95 12.44
CA VAL A 29 0.21 12.06 11.60
C VAL A 29 0.65 11.78 10.16
N VAL A 30 -0.27 11.96 9.22
CA VAL A 30 -0.01 11.93 7.79
C VAL A 30 -0.13 13.36 7.26
N VAL A 31 0.84 13.79 6.45
CA VAL A 31 0.86 15.15 5.88
C VAL A 31 -0.25 15.29 4.83
N GLU A 32 -0.33 14.37 3.87
CA GLU A 32 -1.32 14.37 2.80
C GLU A 32 -2.55 13.53 3.16
N ASP A 33 -3.71 14.18 3.22
CA ASP A 33 -4.97 13.53 3.54
C ASP A 33 -5.70 13.05 2.28
N ASN A 34 -5.83 11.74 2.15
CA ASN A 34 -6.53 11.10 1.03
C ASN A 34 -8.05 10.92 1.26
N GLY A 35 -8.59 11.38 2.39
CA GLY A 35 -10.01 11.26 2.76
C GLY A 35 -10.41 9.89 3.31
N PHE A 36 -9.52 8.90 3.30
CA PHE A 36 -9.78 7.50 3.71
C PHE A 36 -8.84 7.02 4.82
N LEU A 37 -8.20 7.95 5.55
CA LEU A 37 -7.35 7.64 6.69
C LEU A 37 -8.11 6.81 7.76
N PRO A 38 -7.45 5.86 8.45
CA PRO A 38 -7.99 5.21 9.65
C PRO A 38 -8.43 6.23 10.72
N ASP A 39 -9.25 5.80 11.67
CA ASP A 39 -9.75 6.71 12.71
C ASP A 39 -8.63 7.14 13.67
N GLU A 40 -7.68 6.26 13.90
CA GLU A 40 -6.50 6.41 14.77
C GLU A 40 -5.39 7.27 14.13
N VAL A 41 -5.49 7.52 12.82
CA VAL A 41 -4.52 8.30 12.04
C VAL A 41 -5.08 9.70 11.80
N GLU A 42 -4.22 10.69 11.97
CA GLU A 42 -4.58 12.08 11.88
C GLU A 42 -3.88 12.80 10.72
N SER A 43 -4.46 13.89 10.23
CA SER A 43 -3.83 14.83 9.31
C SER A 43 -4.08 16.26 9.79
N PRO A 44 -3.21 17.22 9.46
CA PRO A 44 -3.46 18.63 9.79
C PRO A 44 -4.76 19.14 9.13
N TYR A 45 -5.08 18.68 7.92
CA TYR A 45 -6.31 19.06 7.21
C TYR A 45 -7.56 18.56 7.92
N LYS A 46 -7.62 17.25 8.22
CA LYS A 46 -8.69 16.62 9.00
C LYS A 46 -8.88 17.34 10.31
N TYR A 47 -7.81 17.55 11.08
CA TYR A 47 -7.89 18.19 12.38
C TYR A 47 -8.59 19.57 12.34
N TYR A 48 -8.16 20.48 11.46
CA TYR A 48 -8.75 21.83 11.44
C TYR A 48 -10.20 21.83 10.94
N ILE A 49 -10.56 20.93 10.02
CA ILE A 49 -11.95 20.73 9.59
C ILE A 49 -12.79 20.26 10.79
N GLU A 50 -12.36 19.21 11.48
CA GLU A 50 -13.07 18.62 12.62
C GLU A 50 -13.20 19.57 13.82
N LYS A 51 -12.19 20.40 14.05
CA LYS A 51 -12.24 21.44 15.10
C LYS A 51 -13.15 22.61 14.75
N THR A 52 -13.42 22.82 13.46
CA THR A 52 -14.37 23.86 13.02
C THR A 52 -15.80 23.35 13.03
N GLU A 53 -16.02 22.10 12.62
CA GLU A 53 -17.33 21.47 12.59
C GLU A 53 -17.20 19.96 12.89
N PRO A 54 -18.01 19.38 13.79
CA PRO A 54 -17.97 17.95 14.06
C PRO A 54 -18.15 17.13 12.78
N LEU A 55 -17.39 16.04 12.64
CA LEU A 55 -17.52 15.15 11.49
C LEU A 55 -18.96 14.67 11.30
N LYS A 56 -19.49 14.92 10.11
CA LYS A 56 -20.69 14.24 9.65
C LYS A 56 -20.34 12.80 9.31
N LYS A 57 -20.70 11.87 10.21
CA LYS A 57 -20.59 10.43 9.95
C LYS A 57 -21.48 10.03 8.77
N GLY A 58 -20.99 9.08 7.99
CA GLY A 58 -21.68 8.57 6.81
C GLY A 58 -20.97 7.33 6.29
N LYS A 59 -21.26 6.96 5.04
CA LYS A 59 -20.59 5.88 4.32
C LYS A 59 -20.00 6.45 3.03
N PRO A 60 -18.91 5.89 2.51
CA PRO A 60 -18.36 6.32 1.23
C PRO A 60 -19.44 6.23 0.15
N LEU A 61 -19.44 7.16 -0.80
CA LEU A 61 -20.37 7.11 -1.92
C LEU A 61 -20.02 5.93 -2.82
N PHE A 62 -21.02 5.15 -3.20
CA PHE A 62 -20.93 4.28 -4.36
C PHE A 62 -20.96 5.12 -5.64
N PHE A 63 -20.33 4.65 -6.73
CA PHE A 63 -20.11 5.45 -7.94
C PHE A 63 -21.36 6.14 -8.50
N ASN A 64 -22.52 5.50 -8.41
CA ASN A 64 -23.79 6.04 -8.92
C ASN A 64 -24.51 6.99 -7.95
N GLN A 65 -23.92 7.28 -6.78
CA GLN A 65 -24.47 8.20 -5.77
C GLN A 65 -23.86 9.60 -5.85
N VAL A 66 -22.89 9.82 -6.75
CA VAL A 66 -22.35 11.16 -7.02
C VAL A 66 -23.49 12.06 -7.48
N LYS A 67 -23.57 13.27 -6.91
CA LYS A 67 -24.59 14.25 -7.29
C LYS A 67 -24.26 14.81 -8.67
N ILE A 68 -25.19 14.70 -9.60
CA ILE A 68 -25.06 15.16 -10.98
C ILE A 68 -26.25 16.03 -11.40
N PRO A 69 -26.10 16.86 -12.45
CA PRO A 69 -27.23 17.57 -13.05
C PRO A 69 -28.36 16.63 -13.48
N LYS A 70 -29.59 17.15 -13.51
CA LYS A 70 -30.77 16.36 -13.85
C LYS A 70 -30.63 15.77 -15.26
N TYR A 71 -31.01 14.50 -15.41
CA TYR A 71 -30.98 13.71 -16.65
C TYR A 71 -29.59 13.31 -17.18
N TRP A 72 -28.52 13.67 -16.47
CA TRP A 72 -27.20 13.12 -16.77
C TRP A 72 -27.13 11.65 -16.35
N GLU A 73 -26.21 10.91 -16.95
CA GLU A 73 -26.03 9.48 -16.70
C GLU A 73 -24.64 9.20 -16.10
N ILE A 74 -24.55 8.15 -15.28
CA ILE A 74 -23.29 7.62 -14.75
C ILE A 74 -23.14 6.20 -15.29
N ILE A 75 -22.02 5.96 -15.96
CA ILE A 75 -21.68 4.65 -16.54
C ILE A 75 -20.34 4.23 -15.96
N GLY A 76 -20.21 3.00 -15.46
CA GLY A 76 -18.97 2.56 -14.82
C GLY A 76 -18.76 1.06 -14.78
N ASP A 77 -17.50 0.68 -14.66
CA ASP A 77 -17.02 -0.70 -14.54
C ASP A 77 -16.34 -0.92 -13.16
N SER A 78 -15.51 -1.96 -13.04
CA SER A 78 -14.75 -2.27 -11.81
C SER A 78 -13.50 -1.41 -11.60
N LYS A 79 -13.11 -0.59 -12.58
CA LYS A 79 -11.88 0.24 -12.54
C LYS A 79 -12.21 1.73 -12.38
N GLU A 80 -13.20 2.23 -13.11
CA GLU A 80 -13.61 3.64 -13.07
C GLU A 80 -15.08 3.84 -13.50
N ALA A 81 -15.58 5.07 -13.37
CA ALA A 81 -16.85 5.49 -13.94
C ALA A 81 -16.71 6.83 -14.68
N GLY A 82 -17.65 7.12 -15.57
CA GLY A 82 -17.79 8.40 -16.25
C GLY A 82 -19.18 8.98 -16.03
N ILE A 83 -19.25 10.31 -16.04
CA ILE A 83 -20.50 11.08 -16.02
C ILE A 83 -20.72 11.66 -17.41
N TYR A 84 -21.92 11.48 -17.96
CA TYR A 84 -22.24 11.86 -19.34
C TYR A 84 -23.51 12.72 -19.44
N ASP A 85 -23.50 13.60 -20.42
CA ASP A 85 -24.58 14.50 -20.80
C ASP A 85 -24.88 14.27 -22.28
N LEU A 86 -26.01 13.62 -22.58
CA LEU A 86 -26.39 13.22 -23.95
C LEU A 86 -25.26 12.47 -24.67
N GLY A 87 -24.61 11.53 -23.99
CA GLY A 87 -23.48 10.75 -24.50
C GLY A 87 -22.12 11.47 -24.50
N LYS A 88 -22.05 12.77 -24.18
CA LYS A 88 -20.78 13.49 -24.05
C LYS A 88 -20.20 13.31 -22.65
N LYS A 89 -18.95 12.85 -22.53
CA LYS A 89 -18.26 12.69 -21.24
C LYS A 89 -17.97 14.06 -20.60
N ARG A 90 -18.42 14.23 -19.36
CA ARG A 90 -18.32 15.47 -18.57
C ARG A 90 -17.45 15.34 -17.33
N ALA A 91 -17.31 14.13 -16.79
CA ALA A 91 -16.40 13.86 -15.68
C ALA A 91 -15.92 12.41 -15.67
N ASN A 92 -14.78 12.20 -15.02
CA ASN A 92 -14.27 10.88 -14.62
C ASN A 92 -14.50 10.72 -13.11
N ILE A 93 -14.98 9.56 -12.68
CA ILE A 93 -15.09 9.16 -11.29
C ILE A 93 -14.00 8.12 -11.04
N ASN A 94 -13.06 8.44 -10.16
CA ASN A 94 -11.99 7.54 -9.75
C ASN A 94 -12.36 6.88 -8.42
N TYR A 95 -12.14 5.57 -8.34
CA TYR A 95 -12.41 4.80 -7.12
C TYR A 95 -11.24 4.82 -6.15
N THR A 96 -11.54 4.69 -4.86
CA THR A 96 -10.54 4.36 -3.85
C THR A 96 -10.13 2.90 -3.99
N GLU A 97 -8.90 2.58 -3.58
CA GLU A 97 -8.46 1.19 -3.55
C GLU A 97 -9.17 0.40 -2.42
N PRO A 98 -9.49 -0.88 -2.63
CA PRO A 98 -9.42 -1.58 -3.93
C PRO A 98 -10.58 -1.17 -4.86
N LYS A 99 -10.26 -0.87 -6.12
CA LYS A 99 -11.20 -0.28 -7.11
C LYS A 99 -12.49 -1.09 -7.34
N ASP A 100 -12.45 -2.41 -7.15
CA ASP A 100 -13.60 -3.30 -7.37
C ASP A 100 -14.79 -2.99 -6.44
N ARG A 101 -14.56 -2.30 -5.33
CA ARG A 101 -15.63 -1.81 -4.44
C ARG A 101 -16.41 -0.63 -5.01
N ARG A 102 -15.90 0.01 -6.07
CA ARG A 102 -16.49 1.18 -6.76
C ARG A 102 -16.92 2.31 -5.82
N LEU A 103 -16.12 2.53 -4.77
CA LEU A 103 -16.32 3.61 -3.81
C LEU A 103 -15.59 4.85 -4.31
N VAL A 104 -16.27 5.99 -4.35
CA VAL A 104 -15.78 7.24 -4.94
C VAL A 104 -14.65 7.82 -4.09
N LYS A 105 -13.48 8.02 -4.71
CA LYS A 105 -12.37 8.81 -4.16
C LYS A 105 -12.43 10.24 -4.62
N GLU A 106 -12.59 10.45 -5.93
CA GLU A 106 -12.58 11.78 -6.53
C GLU A 106 -13.39 11.81 -7.83
N VAL A 107 -13.86 13.01 -8.22
CA VAL A 107 -14.58 13.27 -9.46
C VAL A 107 -13.88 14.39 -10.21
N ALA A 108 -13.26 14.06 -11.35
CA ALA A 108 -12.54 14.97 -12.22
C ALA A 108 -13.45 15.48 -13.35
N TRP A 109 -13.88 16.74 -13.24
CA TRP A 109 -14.74 17.43 -14.19
C TRP A 109 -13.94 17.98 -15.38
N LEU A 110 -14.50 17.79 -16.58
CA LEU A 110 -13.85 18.03 -17.86
C LEU A 110 -14.49 19.21 -18.60
N ASP A 111 -13.67 19.96 -19.33
CA ASP A 111 -14.17 20.92 -20.33
C ASP A 111 -14.56 20.24 -21.65
N ASP A 112 -15.06 21.04 -22.60
CA ASP A 112 -15.47 20.55 -23.91
C ASP A 112 -14.31 19.96 -24.74
N LYS A 113 -13.06 20.25 -24.38
CA LYS A 113 -11.84 19.71 -24.98
C LYS A 113 -11.29 18.50 -24.20
N GLN A 114 -12.06 17.96 -23.25
CA GLN A 114 -11.68 16.83 -22.39
C GLN A 114 -10.49 17.11 -21.45
N ASN A 115 -10.19 18.38 -21.16
CA ASN A 115 -9.19 18.74 -20.17
C ASN A 115 -9.82 18.84 -18.78
N ILE A 116 -9.09 18.42 -17.76
CA ILE A 116 -9.51 18.57 -16.37
C ILE A 116 -9.56 20.06 -15.99
N ARG A 117 -10.65 20.46 -15.31
CA ARG A 117 -10.83 21.82 -14.79
C ARG A 117 -11.06 21.87 -13.29
N LEU A 118 -11.69 20.84 -12.74
CA LEU A 118 -12.00 20.73 -11.33
C LEU A 118 -11.92 19.27 -10.91
N VAL A 119 -11.28 18.99 -9.78
CA VAL A 119 -11.34 17.69 -9.12
C VAL A 119 -12.00 17.88 -7.76
N GLU A 120 -13.10 17.17 -7.54
CA GLU A 120 -13.78 17.11 -6.25
C GLU A 120 -13.33 15.85 -5.50
N HIS A 121 -12.78 16.02 -4.30
CA HIS A 121 -12.26 14.93 -3.46
C HIS A 121 -13.30 14.53 -2.42
N TYR A 122 -13.55 13.23 -2.30
CA TYR A 122 -14.54 12.64 -1.40
C TYR A 122 -13.86 11.81 -0.32
N ASN A 123 -14.46 11.78 0.87
CA ASN A 123 -13.92 11.04 2.00
C ASN A 123 -14.72 9.77 2.31
N LYS A 124 -14.22 9.00 3.29
CA LYS A 124 -14.86 7.76 3.78
C LYS A 124 -16.25 7.95 4.40
N TYR A 125 -16.70 9.20 4.59
CA TYR A 125 -18.03 9.53 5.10
C TYR A 125 -19.01 9.95 4.00
N GLY A 126 -18.57 10.01 2.73
CA GLY A 126 -19.43 10.20 1.57
C GLY A 126 -19.73 11.65 1.21
N TRP A 127 -18.89 12.60 1.63
CA TRP A 127 -19.02 14.01 1.25
C TRP A 127 -17.73 14.57 0.67
N CYS A 128 -17.87 15.61 -0.16
CA CYS A 128 -16.75 16.29 -0.80
C CYS A 128 -16.05 17.20 0.22
N TYR A 129 -14.80 16.88 0.56
CA TYR A 129 -14.03 17.60 1.57
C TYR A 129 -12.99 18.55 0.99
N ALA A 130 -12.64 18.39 -0.29
CA ALA A 130 -11.72 19.29 -0.97
C ALA A 130 -12.04 19.44 -2.45
N LYS A 131 -11.62 20.56 -3.04
CA LYS A 131 -11.77 20.86 -4.47
C LYS A 131 -10.49 21.42 -5.02
N THR A 132 -9.94 20.79 -6.05
CA THR A 132 -8.75 21.26 -6.76
C THR A 132 -9.11 21.88 -8.09
N SER A 133 -8.75 23.15 -8.31
CA SER A 133 -8.97 23.87 -9.56
C SER A 133 -7.76 23.77 -10.47
N TYR A 134 -7.97 23.65 -11.78
CA TYR A 134 -6.91 23.47 -12.77
C TYR A 134 -6.89 24.61 -13.80
N ASN A 135 -5.69 25.01 -14.24
CA ASN A 135 -5.52 26.02 -15.28
C ASN A 135 -5.84 25.44 -16.67
N LEU A 136 -5.82 26.29 -17.71
CA LEU A 136 -6.12 25.87 -19.09
C LEU A 136 -5.19 24.76 -19.62
N ARG A 137 -3.98 24.61 -19.06
CA ARG A 137 -2.98 23.58 -19.39
C ARG A 137 -3.15 22.29 -18.58
N ALA A 138 -4.22 22.18 -17.78
CA ALA A 138 -4.48 21.05 -16.88
C ALA A 138 -3.42 20.88 -15.77
N GLU A 139 -2.86 22.00 -15.29
CA GLU A 139 -1.99 22.04 -14.11
C GLU A 139 -2.82 22.52 -12.89
N PRO A 140 -2.65 21.89 -11.69
CA PRO A 140 -3.38 22.30 -10.50
C PRO A 140 -2.95 23.70 -10.04
N ILE A 141 -3.93 24.55 -9.70
CA ILE A 141 -3.70 25.93 -9.23
C ILE A 141 -3.94 26.05 -7.73
N THR A 142 -5.10 25.60 -7.24
CA THR A 142 -5.48 25.67 -5.83
C THR A 142 -6.23 24.43 -5.39
N THR A 143 -6.04 24.01 -4.14
CA THR A 143 -6.95 23.09 -3.44
C THR A 143 -7.59 23.81 -2.26
N ALA A 144 -8.92 23.92 -2.27
CA ALA A 144 -9.69 24.41 -1.13
C ALA A 144 -10.30 23.23 -0.35
N TYR A 145 -10.28 23.31 0.98
CA TYR A 145 -10.79 22.27 1.88
C TYR A 145 -11.97 22.80 2.69
N PHE A 146 -13.01 21.98 2.82
CA PHE A 146 -14.32 22.38 3.32
C PHE A 146 -14.79 21.51 4.49
N THR A 147 -15.59 22.11 5.37
CA THR A 147 -16.42 21.34 6.30
C THR A 147 -17.60 20.67 5.60
N ALA A 148 -18.30 19.77 6.30
CA ALA A 148 -19.47 19.08 5.75
C ALA A 148 -20.64 20.01 5.38
N SER A 149 -20.74 21.19 6.02
CA SER A 149 -21.69 22.24 5.65
C SER A 149 -21.26 23.09 4.45
N GLY A 150 -20.03 22.91 3.95
CA GLY A 150 -19.47 23.64 2.81
C GLY A 150 -18.70 24.91 3.18
N LYS A 151 -18.34 25.10 4.46
CA LYS A 151 -17.49 26.22 4.89
C LYS A 151 -16.04 25.95 4.52
N GLU A 152 -15.41 26.86 3.78
CA GLU A 152 -13.98 26.79 3.42
C GLU A 152 -13.09 27.10 4.64
N ILE A 153 -12.10 26.25 4.89
CA ILE A 153 -11.21 26.32 6.07
C ILE A 153 -9.74 26.46 5.68
N ILE A 154 -9.30 25.75 4.65
CA ILE A 154 -7.91 25.74 4.20
C ILE A 154 -7.90 25.98 2.69
N VAL A 155 -6.97 26.80 2.22
CA VAL A 155 -6.68 26.96 0.80
C VAL A 155 -5.18 26.79 0.61
N GLU A 156 -4.81 25.80 -0.20
CA GLU A 156 -3.43 25.56 -0.64
C GLU A 156 -3.28 26.08 -2.07
N ASN A 157 -2.29 26.94 -2.30
CA ASN A 157 -1.93 27.41 -3.63
C ASN A 157 -0.78 26.57 -4.19
N HIS A 158 -1.02 25.85 -5.28
CA HIS A 158 -0.04 24.96 -5.90
C HIS A 158 1.02 25.70 -6.73
N VAL A 159 0.79 26.97 -7.07
CA VAL A 159 1.74 27.81 -7.81
C VAL A 159 2.72 28.46 -6.85
N THR A 160 2.22 29.16 -5.83
CA THR A 160 3.03 29.91 -4.85
C THR A 160 3.42 29.08 -3.63
N LYS A 161 2.82 27.90 -3.44
CA LYS A 161 3.06 26.94 -2.34
C LYS A 161 2.66 27.42 -0.94
N ASP A 162 2.01 28.58 -0.84
CA ASP A 162 1.45 29.07 0.41
C ASP A 162 0.13 28.38 0.76
N ILE A 163 -0.15 28.34 2.06
CA ILE A 163 -1.36 27.78 2.63
C ILE A 163 -2.02 28.83 3.52
N THR A 164 -3.28 29.13 3.25
CA THR A 164 -4.14 29.97 4.09
C THR A 164 -5.05 29.08 4.93
N LEU A 165 -5.13 29.36 6.24
CA LEU A 165 -5.99 28.66 7.20
C LEU A 165 -6.89 29.67 7.92
N ALA A 166 -8.21 29.47 7.83
CA ALA A 166 -9.20 30.19 8.62
C ALA A 166 -9.59 29.37 9.86
N TYR A 167 -9.04 29.71 11.03
CA TYR A 167 -9.23 28.94 12.25
C TYR A 167 -9.41 29.84 13.47
N ALA A 168 -10.37 29.48 14.34
CA ALA A 168 -10.68 30.21 15.58
C ALA A 168 -10.88 31.74 15.39
N GLY A 169 -11.51 32.14 14.29
CA GLY A 169 -11.78 33.54 13.96
C GLY A 169 -10.57 34.34 13.46
N LYS A 170 -9.43 33.68 13.19
CA LYS A 170 -8.22 34.28 12.64
C LYS A 170 -7.87 33.64 11.30
N ILE A 171 -7.14 34.40 10.48
CA ILE A 171 -6.55 33.91 9.23
C ILE A 171 -5.05 33.78 9.44
N TYR A 172 -4.52 32.59 9.20
CA TYR A 172 -3.09 32.28 9.23
C TYR A 172 -2.62 32.04 7.80
N ASN A 173 -1.45 32.58 7.45
CA ASN A 173 -0.81 32.34 6.16
C ASN A 173 0.55 31.68 6.41
N PHE A 174 0.77 30.56 5.75
CA PHE A 174 2.01 29.79 5.84
C PHE A 174 2.70 29.82 4.49
N PRO A 175 4.00 30.16 4.42
CA PRO A 175 4.72 30.26 3.14
C PRO A 175 5.04 28.89 2.53
N SER A 176 4.84 27.79 3.27
CA SER A 176 5.05 26.44 2.77
C SER A 176 4.21 25.41 3.55
N LYS A 177 4.01 24.23 2.96
CA LYS A 177 3.39 23.08 3.64
C LYS A 177 4.15 22.67 4.91
N THR A 178 5.48 22.78 4.91
CA THR A 178 6.31 22.53 6.09
C THR A 178 5.97 23.49 7.25
N ASP A 179 5.73 24.78 6.97
CA ASP A 179 5.36 25.76 8.01
C ASP A 179 3.99 25.46 8.59
N PHE A 180 3.04 25.09 7.74
CA PHE A 180 1.69 24.69 8.14
C PHE A 180 1.72 23.44 9.05
N VAL A 181 2.47 22.40 8.67
CA VAL A 181 2.60 21.17 9.47
C VAL A 181 3.30 21.45 10.81
N VAL A 182 4.40 22.22 10.82
CA VAL A 182 5.09 22.61 12.06
C VAL A 182 4.15 23.36 13.00
N HIS A 183 3.37 24.32 12.48
CA HIS A 183 2.39 25.05 13.28
C HIS A 183 1.34 24.11 13.90
N TYR A 184 0.80 23.18 13.12
CA TYR A 184 -0.12 22.16 13.59
C TYR A 184 0.48 21.29 14.71
N LEU A 185 1.70 20.77 14.52
CA LEU A 185 2.35 19.91 15.54
C LEU A 185 2.59 20.67 16.86
N LYS A 186 3.02 21.94 16.78
CA LYS A 186 3.18 22.81 17.95
C LYS A 186 1.86 23.10 18.66
N LEU A 187 0.81 23.39 17.90
CA LEU A 187 -0.54 23.59 18.47
C LEU A 187 -1.02 22.35 19.23
N ARG A 188 -0.70 21.16 18.69
CA ARG A 188 -1.14 19.88 19.24
C ARG A 188 -0.35 19.37 20.42
N LYS A 189 0.86 19.91 20.65
CA LYS A 189 1.72 19.51 21.77
C LYS A 189 1.94 18.00 21.80
N PHE A 190 2.17 17.41 20.62
CA PHE A 190 2.58 16.01 20.55
C PHE A 190 3.89 15.82 21.30
N ASP A 191 4.09 14.61 21.81
CA ASP A 191 5.36 14.21 22.39
C ASP A 191 6.39 14.01 21.25
N LEU A 192 7.30 14.96 21.12
CA LEU A 192 8.35 15.01 20.10
C LEU A 192 9.69 14.42 20.59
N GLU A 193 9.71 13.59 21.64
CA GLU A 193 10.94 12.94 22.13
C GLU A 193 11.76 12.32 20.99
N ARG A 194 11.09 11.63 20.05
CA ARG A 194 11.65 11.08 18.81
C ARG A 194 10.59 11.06 17.72
N ILE A 195 10.99 11.36 16.48
CA ILE A 195 10.10 11.29 15.31
C ILE A 195 10.50 10.12 14.39
N PHE A 196 9.52 9.31 14.00
CA PHE A 196 9.63 8.33 12.92
C PHE A 196 8.98 8.91 11.67
N TYR A 197 9.70 8.98 10.56
CA TYR A 197 9.17 9.53 9.31
C TYR A 197 9.56 8.67 8.12
N ASN A 198 8.81 8.75 7.01
CA ASN A 198 8.95 7.81 5.90
C ASN A 198 9.31 8.40 4.54
N SER A 199 9.57 9.72 4.47
CA SER A 199 9.86 10.40 3.21
C SER A 199 10.86 11.53 3.38
N LEU A 200 11.67 11.76 2.33
CA LEU A 200 12.58 12.90 2.21
C LEU A 200 11.89 14.18 1.70
N ALA A 201 10.57 14.16 1.58
CA ALA A 201 9.72 15.31 1.26
C ALA A 201 9.36 16.12 2.53
N VAL A 202 8.10 16.49 2.74
CA VAL A 202 7.69 17.40 3.82
C VAL A 202 8.10 16.89 5.22
N PRO A 203 7.91 15.60 5.58
CA PRO A 203 8.33 15.07 6.88
C PRO A 203 9.80 15.32 7.21
N PHE A 204 10.71 15.14 6.24
CA PHE A 204 12.12 15.42 6.44
C PHE A 204 12.37 16.88 6.81
N PHE A 205 11.80 17.83 6.05
CA PHE A 205 11.98 19.26 6.36
C PHE A 205 11.31 19.68 7.68
N VAL A 206 10.22 19.02 8.07
CA VAL A 206 9.61 19.21 9.40
C VAL A 206 10.56 18.74 10.51
N VAL A 207 11.18 17.57 10.34
CA VAL A 207 12.19 17.03 11.27
C VAL A 207 13.39 17.99 11.41
N LEU A 208 13.89 18.55 10.29
CA LEU A 208 14.96 19.56 10.34
C LEU A 208 14.58 20.78 11.19
N ARG A 209 13.37 21.30 11.00
CA ARG A 209 12.87 22.49 11.71
C ARG A 209 12.55 22.23 13.18
N LEU A 210 12.23 20.99 13.54
CA LEU A 210 11.93 20.59 14.92
C LEU A 210 13.13 19.94 15.62
N SER A 211 14.32 19.96 15.01
CA SER A 211 15.51 19.30 15.53
C SER A 211 15.89 19.72 16.96
N SER A 212 15.67 20.97 17.35
CA SER A 212 15.94 21.47 18.71
C SER A 212 14.88 21.08 19.74
N GLU A 213 13.71 20.61 19.31
CA GLU A 213 12.58 20.22 20.17
C GLU A 213 12.60 18.71 20.48
N MET A 214 13.45 17.94 19.80
CA MET A 214 13.57 16.49 19.99
C MET A 214 14.67 16.17 20.99
N GLU A 215 14.39 15.28 21.94
CA GLU A 215 15.38 14.74 22.87
C GLU A 215 16.30 13.72 22.18
N ASN A 216 15.72 12.93 21.27
CA ASN A 216 16.39 11.91 20.49
C ASN A 216 16.30 12.22 18.99
N GLN A 217 17.37 11.88 18.27
CA GLN A 217 17.39 11.97 16.81
C GLN A 217 16.31 11.09 16.15
N ALA A 218 15.71 11.60 15.08
CA ALA A 218 14.68 10.95 14.28
C ALA A 218 15.19 9.71 13.53
N LEU A 219 14.25 8.87 13.08
CA LEU A 219 14.51 7.70 12.24
C LEU A 219 13.75 7.83 10.92
N LEU A 220 14.47 7.66 9.80
CA LEU A 220 13.88 7.60 8.47
C LEU A 220 13.57 6.14 8.11
N PHE A 221 12.30 5.83 7.84
CA PHE A 221 11.85 4.60 7.22
C PHE A 221 11.73 4.80 5.72
N TRP A 222 12.75 4.42 4.97
CA TRP A 222 12.76 4.56 3.52
C TRP A 222 12.02 3.41 2.83
N GLN A 223 10.94 3.73 2.12
CA GLN A 223 10.02 2.76 1.50
C GLN A 223 10.06 2.78 -0.04
N GLU A 224 10.79 3.72 -0.65
CA GLU A 224 10.92 3.84 -2.10
C GLU A 224 12.08 2.98 -2.65
N ALA A 225 12.05 2.68 -3.95
CA ALA A 225 13.12 1.93 -4.59
C ALA A 225 14.45 2.70 -4.58
N ILE A 226 15.56 1.98 -4.39
CA ILE A 226 16.91 2.51 -4.62
C ILE A 226 17.34 2.12 -6.04
N THR A 227 17.51 3.14 -6.87
CA THR A 227 18.00 3.01 -8.25
C THR A 227 19.54 3.10 -8.26
N GLU A 228 20.14 3.67 -9.31
CA GLU A 228 21.60 3.83 -9.42
C GLU A 228 22.14 5.00 -8.60
N LYS A 229 21.29 5.97 -8.24
CA LYS A 229 21.70 7.18 -7.51
C LYS A 229 21.01 7.27 -6.16
N ILE A 230 21.79 7.65 -5.15
CA ILE A 230 21.29 7.97 -3.80
C ILE A 230 20.69 9.39 -3.83
N PRO A 231 19.48 9.61 -3.29
CA PRO A 231 18.90 10.95 -3.14
C PRO A 231 19.81 11.90 -2.34
N ASP A 232 19.87 13.18 -2.69
CA ASP A 232 20.81 14.11 -2.05
C ASP A 232 20.50 14.34 -0.56
N ASN A 233 19.23 14.51 -0.19
CA ASN A 233 18.82 14.59 1.22
C ASN A 233 19.22 13.32 2.01
N MET A 234 19.23 12.15 1.36
CA MET A 234 19.70 10.91 1.97
C MET A 234 21.22 10.94 2.21
N LYS A 235 22.00 11.47 1.25
CA LYS A 235 23.46 11.64 1.42
C LYS A 235 23.78 12.55 2.58
N MET A 236 23.04 13.65 2.76
CA MET A 236 23.24 14.58 3.89
C MET A 236 23.11 13.87 5.24
N ILE A 237 22.11 12.97 5.39
CA ILE A 237 21.92 12.15 6.59
C ILE A 237 23.09 11.15 6.76
N LEU A 238 23.45 10.44 5.69
CA LEU A 238 24.51 9.41 5.72
C LEU A 238 25.89 10.00 6.06
N ASN A 239 26.19 11.18 5.51
CA ASN A 239 27.43 11.91 5.73
C ASN A 239 27.45 12.68 7.05
N ALA A 240 26.36 12.66 7.82
CA ALA A 240 26.19 13.41 9.06
C ALA A 240 26.35 14.95 8.90
N GLU A 241 26.10 15.45 7.68
CA GLU A 241 25.93 16.88 7.41
C GLU A 241 24.64 17.40 8.07
N GLU A 242 23.64 16.51 8.13
CA GLU A 242 22.38 16.66 8.85
C GLU A 242 22.44 15.78 10.12
N LYS A 243 22.06 16.34 11.28
CA LYS A 243 22.23 15.68 12.58
C LYS A 243 20.93 15.39 13.32
N SER A 244 19.77 15.76 12.78
CA SER A 244 18.47 15.47 13.38
C SER A 244 18.03 14.04 13.10
N THR A 245 18.55 13.37 12.05
CA THR A 245 18.25 11.96 11.76
C THR A 245 19.43 11.04 12.10
N GLN A 246 19.17 10.00 12.90
CA GLN A 246 20.20 9.06 13.36
C GLN A 246 20.52 7.99 12.31
N LYS A 247 19.47 7.31 11.84
CA LYS A 247 19.55 6.08 11.02
C LYS A 247 18.53 6.12 9.90
N ILE A 248 18.83 5.37 8.85
CA ILE A 248 17.95 5.06 7.73
C ILE A 248 17.61 3.59 7.81
N ILE A 249 16.32 3.29 7.81
CA ILE A 249 15.75 1.96 7.95
C ILE A 249 15.06 1.63 6.63
N LEU A 250 15.48 0.55 5.99
CA LEU A 250 14.87 0.09 4.74
C LEU A 250 13.99 -1.12 5.02
N THR A 251 12.75 -1.02 4.53
CA THR A 251 11.77 -2.10 4.62
C THR A 251 11.93 -3.13 3.51
N ASP A 252 12.35 -2.68 2.33
CA ASP A 252 12.68 -3.55 1.20
C ASP A 252 14.14 -4.05 1.23
N ARG A 253 14.32 -5.37 1.14
CA ARG A 253 15.65 -6.02 1.19
C ARG A 253 16.48 -5.71 -0.05
N ILE A 254 15.85 -5.61 -1.22
CA ILE A 254 16.57 -5.32 -2.48
C ILE A 254 17.13 -3.90 -2.42
N ALA A 255 16.32 -2.93 -2.02
CA ALA A 255 16.71 -1.54 -1.81
C ALA A 255 17.82 -1.43 -0.75
N TYR A 256 17.71 -2.15 0.37
CA TYR A 256 18.74 -2.21 1.41
C TYR A 256 20.09 -2.69 0.86
N LEU A 257 20.10 -3.82 0.15
CA LEU A 257 21.32 -4.39 -0.43
C LEU A 257 21.93 -3.44 -1.49
N ARG A 258 21.10 -2.81 -2.32
CA ARG A 258 21.55 -1.81 -3.30
C ARG A 258 22.18 -0.61 -2.62
N LEU A 259 21.51 0.01 -1.66
CA LEU A 259 22.04 1.17 -0.95
C LEU A 259 23.38 0.84 -0.28
N ARG A 260 23.50 -0.33 0.36
CA ARG A 260 24.76 -0.78 0.99
C ARG A 260 25.91 -1.00 -0.01
N LYS A 261 25.63 -1.25 -1.30
CA LYS A 261 26.65 -1.31 -2.35
C LYS A 261 27.09 0.08 -2.81
N LEU A 262 26.17 1.05 -2.82
CA LEU A 262 26.43 2.42 -3.27
C LEU A 262 27.17 3.28 -2.24
N VAL A 263 27.09 2.94 -0.95
CA VAL A 263 27.71 3.74 0.13
C VAL A 263 29.07 3.19 0.61
N PRO A 264 29.99 4.06 1.05
CA PRO A 264 31.26 3.63 1.64
C PRO A 264 31.05 2.92 3.00
N ILE A 265 32.04 2.15 3.43
CA ILE A 265 31.94 1.27 4.62
C ILE A 265 31.64 2.03 5.92
N ASN A 266 32.16 3.25 6.07
CA ASN A 266 32.06 4.07 7.27
C ASN A 266 30.62 4.52 7.58
N VAL A 267 29.74 4.61 6.59
CA VAL A 267 28.34 5.04 6.79
C VAL A 267 27.36 3.87 6.87
N LYS A 268 27.79 2.62 6.61
CA LYS A 268 26.91 1.44 6.60
C LYS A 268 26.26 1.16 7.95
N SER A 269 26.87 1.57 9.06
CA SER A 269 26.30 1.40 10.41
C SER A 269 25.01 2.19 10.63
N ARG A 270 24.80 3.28 9.89
CA ARG A 270 23.58 4.11 9.89
C ARG A 270 22.43 3.49 9.09
N ILE A 271 22.69 2.46 8.31
CA ILE A 271 21.69 1.80 7.46
C ILE A 271 21.27 0.50 8.12
N LYS A 272 19.98 0.34 8.38
CA LYS A 272 19.39 -0.86 8.98
C LYS A 272 18.30 -1.42 8.06
N GLN A 273 18.03 -2.71 8.22
CA GLN A 273 16.96 -3.40 7.51
C GLN A 273 15.93 -3.89 8.52
N LEU A 274 14.67 -3.54 8.29
CA LEU A 274 13.51 -4.03 9.05
C LEU A 274 12.35 -4.25 8.08
N GLY A 275 12.01 -5.50 7.77
CA GLY A 275 10.82 -5.80 6.96
C GLY A 275 9.52 -5.57 7.74
N TYR A 276 8.37 -5.80 7.12
CA TYR A 276 7.06 -5.61 7.76
C TYR A 276 6.68 -6.80 8.64
N ILE A 277 6.06 -6.53 9.79
CA ILE A 277 5.50 -7.58 10.65
C ILE A 277 4.11 -7.93 10.13
N TYR A 278 3.93 -9.18 9.67
CA TYR A 278 2.64 -9.68 9.20
C TYR A 278 1.93 -10.46 10.31
N LYS A 279 0.61 -10.30 10.38
CA LYS A 279 -0.22 -11.04 11.32
C LYS A 279 -0.72 -12.33 10.65
N ILE A 280 -0.28 -13.46 11.18
CA ILE A 280 -0.78 -14.77 10.76
C ILE A 280 -2.25 -14.93 11.20
N VAL A 281 -3.14 -15.19 10.25
CA VAL A 281 -4.60 -15.24 10.47
C VAL A 281 -5.12 -16.65 10.77
N ARG A 282 -4.40 -17.69 10.35
CA ARG A 282 -4.73 -19.10 10.63
C ARG A 282 -3.48 -19.97 10.68
N LYS A 283 -3.63 -21.18 11.22
CA LYS A 283 -2.61 -22.22 11.10
C LYS A 283 -2.75 -22.96 9.76
N ASN A 284 -1.62 -23.40 9.23
CA ASN A 284 -1.59 -24.33 8.11
C ASN A 284 -2.12 -25.70 8.57
N GLN A 285 -2.92 -26.39 7.74
CA GLN A 285 -3.46 -27.73 8.04
C GLN A 285 -2.75 -28.85 7.27
N LEU A 286 -1.65 -28.53 6.60
CA LEU A 286 -0.78 -29.43 5.86
C LEU A 286 -1.46 -30.15 4.70
N ARG A 287 -2.52 -29.57 4.14
CA ARG A 287 -3.24 -30.14 3.01
C ARG A 287 -2.41 -29.96 1.72
N PRO A 288 -2.25 -30.99 0.88
CA PRO A 288 -1.60 -30.86 -0.43
C PRO A 288 -2.55 -30.21 -1.46
N VAL A 289 -3.10 -29.06 -1.10
CA VAL A 289 -4.06 -28.28 -1.88
C VAL A 289 -3.43 -26.94 -2.17
N THR A 290 -3.25 -26.66 -3.46
CA THR A 290 -2.63 -25.44 -3.95
C THR A 290 -3.67 -24.42 -4.39
N LEU A 291 -3.30 -23.15 -4.35
CA LEU A 291 -4.03 -22.05 -4.93
C LEU A 291 -3.08 -21.21 -5.81
N THR A 292 -3.56 -20.85 -7.00
CA THR A 292 -2.97 -19.81 -7.86
C THR A 292 -4.05 -18.84 -8.27
N LEU A 293 -3.80 -17.53 -8.10
CA LEU A 293 -4.64 -16.49 -8.67
C LEU A 293 -4.01 -15.95 -9.95
N THR A 294 -4.81 -15.75 -10.99
CA THR A 294 -4.31 -15.23 -12.28
C THR A 294 -5.35 -14.34 -12.96
N ASP A 295 -4.88 -13.27 -13.62
CA ASP A 295 -5.68 -12.44 -14.52
C ASP A 295 -5.44 -12.80 -15.99
N THR A 296 -4.54 -13.75 -16.27
CA THR A 296 -4.19 -14.21 -17.63
C THR A 296 -4.17 -15.73 -17.73
N ASP A 297 -4.07 -16.27 -18.95
CA ASP A 297 -3.86 -17.71 -19.18
C ASP A 297 -2.37 -18.13 -19.19
N GLN A 298 -1.49 -17.21 -18.80
CA GLN A 298 -0.06 -17.44 -18.65
C GLN A 298 0.25 -17.82 -17.21
N VAL A 299 0.10 -19.11 -16.92
CA VAL A 299 0.50 -19.72 -15.65
C VAL A 299 1.70 -20.62 -15.94
N GLU A 300 2.86 -20.25 -15.40
CA GLU A 300 4.16 -20.85 -15.69
C GLU A 300 4.19 -22.31 -15.25
N LYS A 301 4.57 -23.20 -16.17
CA LYS A 301 4.76 -24.65 -15.94
C LYS A 301 3.58 -25.40 -15.30
N LEU A 302 2.37 -24.84 -15.31
CA LEU A 302 1.20 -25.44 -14.66
C LEU A 302 0.88 -26.86 -15.15
N GLU A 303 0.84 -27.10 -16.47
CA GLU A 303 0.52 -28.44 -17.01
C GLU A 303 1.57 -29.49 -16.61
N GLU A 304 2.85 -29.10 -16.56
CA GLU A 304 3.95 -29.97 -16.13
C GLU A 304 3.83 -30.35 -14.65
N LEU A 305 3.51 -29.38 -13.78
CA LEU A 305 3.29 -29.62 -12.36
C LEU A 305 2.06 -30.50 -12.11
N VAL A 306 0.93 -30.18 -12.75
CA VAL A 306 -0.33 -30.93 -12.60
C VAL A 306 -0.17 -32.38 -13.06
N SER A 307 0.46 -32.60 -14.21
CA SER A 307 0.64 -33.95 -14.77
C SER A 307 1.66 -34.80 -13.99
N SER A 308 2.66 -34.17 -13.37
CA SER A 308 3.66 -34.88 -12.57
C SER A 308 3.25 -35.13 -11.13
N THR A 309 2.22 -34.46 -10.59
CA THR A 309 1.84 -34.54 -9.17
C THR A 309 0.36 -34.90 -8.95
N PRO A 310 -0.08 -36.11 -9.34
CA PRO A 310 -1.50 -36.52 -9.27
C PRO A 310 -2.10 -36.51 -7.85
N GLU A 311 -1.27 -36.56 -6.81
CA GLU A 311 -1.65 -36.53 -5.40
C GLU A 311 -1.89 -35.11 -4.84
N VAL A 312 -1.58 -34.07 -5.61
CA VAL A 312 -1.74 -32.66 -5.22
C VAL A 312 -2.94 -32.06 -5.96
N THR A 313 -3.83 -31.39 -5.22
CA THR A 313 -4.98 -30.69 -5.83
C THR A 313 -4.59 -29.27 -6.21
N PHE A 314 -4.83 -28.88 -7.46
CA PHE A 314 -4.54 -27.53 -7.97
C PHE A 314 -5.82 -26.72 -8.13
N ASN A 315 -6.01 -25.68 -7.31
CA ASN A 315 -7.07 -24.70 -7.52
C ASN A 315 -6.49 -23.49 -8.27
N VAL A 316 -6.99 -23.22 -9.48
CA VAL A 316 -6.62 -22.01 -10.23
C VAL A 316 -7.85 -21.13 -10.36
N ALA A 317 -7.77 -19.90 -9.86
CA ALA A 317 -8.90 -18.95 -9.89
C ALA A 317 -8.53 -17.68 -10.66
N ALA A 318 -9.49 -17.21 -11.46
CA ALA A 318 -9.38 -15.96 -12.21
C ALA A 318 -10.57 -15.05 -11.90
N LEU A 319 -10.34 -13.74 -11.87
CA LEU A 319 -11.40 -12.74 -11.72
C LEU A 319 -12.20 -12.53 -13.01
N THR A 320 -11.68 -13.04 -14.13
CA THR A 320 -12.23 -12.95 -15.47
C THR A 320 -12.62 -14.32 -16.00
N ASP A 321 -13.15 -14.34 -17.22
CA ASP A 321 -13.24 -15.56 -18.02
C ASP A 321 -11.85 -16.18 -18.23
N MET A 322 -11.83 -17.51 -18.36
CA MET A 322 -10.63 -18.28 -18.65
C MET A 322 -10.57 -18.65 -20.13
N SER A 323 -9.37 -18.62 -20.70
CA SER A 323 -9.16 -19.04 -22.08
C SER A 323 -9.25 -20.56 -22.24
N ASN A 324 -9.44 -21.00 -23.49
CA ASN A 324 -9.42 -22.42 -23.85
C ASN A 324 -8.09 -23.12 -23.47
N LYS A 325 -6.98 -22.37 -23.33
CA LYS A 325 -5.69 -22.92 -22.90
C LYS A 325 -5.77 -23.48 -21.49
N LEU A 326 -6.33 -22.72 -20.54
CA LEU A 326 -6.54 -23.19 -19.17
C LEU A 326 -7.60 -24.28 -19.12
N LEU A 327 -8.73 -24.10 -19.80
CA LEU A 327 -9.84 -25.06 -19.76
C LEU A 327 -9.46 -26.46 -20.26
N ARG A 328 -8.48 -26.59 -21.16
CA ARG A 328 -7.93 -27.89 -21.61
C ARG A 328 -7.30 -28.70 -20.49
N LEU A 329 -6.88 -28.07 -19.39
CA LEU A 329 -6.28 -28.75 -18.24
C LEU A 329 -7.32 -29.54 -17.44
N LEU A 330 -8.63 -29.30 -17.61
CA LEU A 330 -9.70 -30.09 -16.97
C LEU A 330 -9.69 -31.58 -17.37
N LYS A 331 -8.84 -31.98 -18.32
CA LYS A 331 -8.53 -33.40 -18.60
C LYS A 331 -7.81 -34.09 -17.44
N TYR A 332 -7.15 -33.35 -16.55
CA TYR A 332 -6.49 -33.89 -15.37
C TYR A 332 -7.46 -33.88 -14.17
N PRO A 333 -7.58 -34.97 -13.39
CA PRO A 333 -8.55 -35.06 -12.29
C PRO A 333 -8.14 -34.24 -11.06
N ASN A 334 -6.87 -33.83 -10.97
CA ASN A 334 -6.29 -33.13 -9.82
C ASN A 334 -6.22 -31.61 -10.00
N ILE A 335 -6.90 -31.04 -11.00
CA ILE A 335 -7.03 -29.58 -11.18
C ILE A 335 -8.50 -29.14 -11.17
N VAL A 336 -8.77 -28.03 -10.48
CA VAL A 336 -10.07 -27.36 -10.45
C VAL A 336 -9.88 -25.90 -10.87
N LEU A 337 -10.67 -25.47 -11.86
CA LEU A 337 -10.62 -24.13 -12.42
C LEU A 337 -11.83 -23.31 -11.98
N TYR A 338 -11.59 -22.09 -11.50
CA TYR A 338 -12.61 -21.15 -11.03
C TYR A 338 -12.61 -19.88 -11.88
N PRO A 339 -13.27 -19.87 -13.06
CA PRO A 339 -13.48 -18.65 -13.83
C PRO A 339 -14.43 -17.71 -13.08
N ASN A 340 -14.25 -16.39 -13.24
CA ASN A 340 -15.08 -15.35 -12.61
C ASN A 340 -15.24 -15.55 -11.08
N ALA A 341 -14.16 -15.91 -10.39
CA ALA A 341 -14.15 -16.19 -8.97
C ALA A 341 -14.48 -14.92 -8.15
N ASN A 342 -15.67 -14.92 -7.54
CA ASN A 342 -16.10 -13.82 -6.68
C ASN A 342 -15.43 -13.87 -5.28
N THR A 343 -15.59 -12.81 -4.50
CA THR A 343 -14.98 -12.68 -3.17
C THR A 343 -15.36 -13.81 -2.19
N GLN A 344 -16.58 -14.34 -2.26
CA GLN A 344 -17.00 -15.46 -1.41
C GLN A 344 -16.27 -16.75 -1.80
N ARG A 345 -16.14 -17.02 -3.10
CA ARG A 345 -15.38 -18.16 -3.61
C ARG A 345 -13.91 -18.06 -3.24
N LEU A 346 -13.30 -16.90 -3.44
CA LEU A 346 -11.90 -16.67 -3.06
C LEU A 346 -11.67 -16.91 -1.56
N LYS A 347 -12.60 -16.48 -0.70
CA LYS A 347 -12.51 -16.74 0.74
C LYS A 347 -12.42 -18.24 1.04
N ILE A 348 -13.29 -19.04 0.42
CA ILE A 348 -13.26 -20.51 0.57
C ILE A 348 -11.91 -21.08 0.13
N LEU A 349 -11.39 -20.62 -1.02
CA LEU A 349 -10.10 -21.10 -1.54
C LEU A 349 -8.93 -20.76 -0.61
N TRP A 350 -8.93 -19.57 0.01
CA TRP A 350 -7.93 -19.18 1.01
C TRP A 350 -7.99 -20.04 2.28
N ASP A 351 -9.19 -20.48 2.67
CA ASP A 351 -9.42 -21.32 3.85
C ASP A 351 -9.07 -22.81 3.58
N GLU A 352 -9.23 -23.28 2.33
CA GLU A 352 -9.07 -24.69 1.94
C GLU A 352 -7.68 -25.06 1.42
N ALA A 353 -6.96 -24.13 0.77
CA ALA A 353 -5.62 -24.37 0.26
C ALA A 353 -4.54 -24.09 1.31
N ASP A 354 -3.48 -24.88 1.39
CA ASP A 354 -2.36 -24.67 2.32
C ASP A 354 -1.03 -24.35 1.60
N ILE A 355 -1.05 -24.37 0.27
CA ILE A 355 0.07 -24.01 -0.61
C ILE A 355 -0.38 -22.89 -1.54
N TYR A 356 0.42 -21.84 -1.69
CA TYR A 356 0.23 -20.85 -2.74
C TYR A 356 1.34 -21.00 -3.77
N LEU A 357 0.95 -21.12 -5.05
CA LEU A 357 1.90 -21.16 -6.16
C LEU A 357 1.89 -19.80 -6.84
N ASP A 358 2.96 -19.04 -6.61
CA ASP A 358 3.22 -17.75 -7.26
C ASP A 358 3.87 -17.99 -8.63
N ILE A 359 3.04 -18.51 -9.54
CA ILE A 359 3.42 -18.95 -10.89
C ILE A 359 2.60 -18.25 -11.97
N ASN A 360 1.79 -17.25 -11.61
CA ASN A 360 1.09 -16.43 -12.59
C ASN A 360 2.04 -15.38 -13.18
N HIS A 361 1.94 -15.16 -14.48
CA HIS A 361 2.60 -14.02 -15.13
C HIS A 361 1.80 -12.73 -14.92
N SER A 362 2.43 -11.61 -15.27
CA SER A 362 1.91 -10.24 -15.17
C SER A 362 1.91 -9.69 -13.73
N ASN A 363 0.94 -8.85 -13.37
CA ASN A 363 0.88 -8.25 -12.05
C ASN A 363 0.27 -9.22 -11.02
N GLU A 364 0.67 -9.03 -9.76
CA GLU A 364 0.09 -9.77 -8.64
C GLU A 364 -1.42 -9.51 -8.53
N VAL A 365 -2.21 -10.58 -8.44
CA VAL A 365 -3.67 -10.46 -8.36
C VAL A 365 -4.09 -10.26 -6.91
N ARG A 366 -4.54 -9.05 -6.54
CA ARG A 366 -5.08 -8.73 -5.20
C ARG A 366 -4.13 -9.02 -4.03
N ASP A 367 -2.83 -8.74 -4.19
CA ASP A 367 -1.80 -9.02 -3.18
C ASP A 367 -1.81 -10.49 -2.72
N ALA A 368 -2.02 -11.41 -3.66
CA ALA A 368 -2.19 -12.84 -3.38
C ALA A 368 -1.02 -13.44 -2.59
N THR A 369 0.22 -13.10 -2.91
CA THR A 369 1.42 -13.63 -2.24
C THR A 369 1.48 -13.14 -0.79
N ARG A 370 1.14 -11.87 -0.54
CA ARG A 370 1.00 -11.36 0.83
C ARG A 370 -0.14 -12.07 1.58
N ARG A 371 -1.31 -12.23 0.97
CA ARG A 371 -2.45 -12.90 1.60
C ARG A 371 -2.14 -14.37 1.89
N ALA A 372 -1.43 -15.05 1.01
CA ALA A 372 -0.96 -16.42 1.23
C ALA A 372 -0.05 -16.49 2.46
N PHE A 373 0.90 -15.56 2.58
CA PHE A 373 1.77 -15.46 3.74
C PHE A 373 0.96 -15.23 5.04
N GLU A 374 0.04 -14.26 5.05
CA GLU A 374 -0.83 -13.99 6.19
C GLU A 374 -1.73 -15.20 6.54
N ASN A 375 -2.14 -16.01 5.56
CA ASN A 375 -2.90 -17.27 5.77
C ASN A 375 -2.01 -18.47 6.17
N ASN A 376 -0.72 -18.23 6.43
CA ASN A 376 0.26 -19.26 6.74
C ASN A 376 0.34 -20.36 5.67
N MET A 377 0.22 -19.98 4.39
CA MET A 377 0.38 -20.91 3.29
C MET A 377 1.86 -21.04 2.93
N LEU A 378 2.30 -22.25 2.55
CA LEU A 378 3.63 -22.44 1.99
C LEU A 378 3.67 -21.82 0.59
N ILE A 379 4.62 -20.92 0.33
CA ILE A 379 4.71 -20.22 -0.95
C ILE A 379 5.85 -20.83 -1.77
N LEU A 380 5.55 -21.18 -3.02
CA LEU A 380 6.54 -21.59 -4.02
C LEU A 380 6.31 -20.81 -5.30
N GLY A 381 7.38 -20.56 -6.07
CA GLY A 381 7.25 -19.85 -7.35
C GLY A 381 8.49 -19.98 -8.22
N PHE A 382 8.44 -19.37 -9.41
CA PHE A 382 9.58 -19.30 -10.31
C PHE A 382 10.22 -17.91 -10.29
N GLU A 383 11.52 -17.83 -10.57
CA GLU A 383 12.29 -16.58 -10.61
C GLU A 383 11.67 -15.49 -11.51
N ASN A 384 10.95 -15.89 -12.55
CA ASN A 384 10.29 -15.01 -13.52
C ASN A 384 8.83 -14.66 -13.17
N THR A 385 8.29 -15.21 -12.07
CA THR A 385 6.87 -15.03 -11.67
C THR A 385 6.70 -14.55 -10.24
N VAL A 386 7.67 -14.80 -9.35
CA VAL A 386 7.60 -14.38 -7.95
C VAL A 386 7.46 -12.86 -7.84
N HIS A 387 6.35 -12.41 -7.24
CA HIS A 387 6.03 -11.00 -7.10
C HIS A 387 6.66 -10.37 -5.84
N ARG A 388 6.78 -11.16 -4.76
CA ARG A 388 7.26 -10.70 -3.44
C ARG A 388 8.33 -11.64 -2.88
N PRO A 389 9.56 -11.62 -3.42
CA PRO A 389 10.63 -12.55 -3.03
C PRO A 389 10.98 -12.49 -1.54
N GLN A 390 10.76 -11.36 -0.87
CA GLN A 390 10.97 -11.21 0.57
C GLN A 390 10.04 -12.06 1.46
N LEU A 391 8.94 -12.61 0.90
CA LEU A 391 7.99 -13.47 1.63
C LEU A 391 8.20 -14.96 1.35
N ILE A 392 9.12 -15.29 0.45
CA ILE A 392 9.36 -16.64 -0.03
C ILE A 392 10.79 -17.00 0.33
N ASN A 393 10.98 -18.12 1.04
CA ASN A 393 12.32 -18.62 1.28
C ASN A 393 12.99 -18.94 -0.07
N GLU A 394 14.26 -18.55 -0.23
CA GLU A 394 15.04 -18.75 -1.46
C GLU A 394 15.04 -20.23 -1.91
N GLU A 395 14.95 -21.20 -1.00
CA GLU A 395 14.87 -22.63 -1.34
C GLU A 395 13.57 -23.03 -2.07
N ASN A 396 12.55 -22.18 -2.05
CA ASN A 396 11.24 -22.37 -2.68
C ASN A 396 11.04 -21.52 -3.94
N VAL A 397 12.09 -20.81 -4.38
CA VAL A 397 12.13 -20.09 -5.64
C VAL A 397 12.96 -20.90 -6.65
N TYR A 398 12.40 -21.18 -7.82
CA TYR A 398 12.99 -22.09 -8.80
C TYR A 398 13.31 -21.38 -10.11
N ALA A 399 14.38 -21.81 -10.79
CA ALA A 399 14.56 -21.51 -12.20
C ALA A 399 13.46 -22.23 -13.02
N VAL A 400 13.06 -21.64 -14.15
CA VAL A 400 12.01 -22.22 -15.00
C VAL A 400 12.42 -23.59 -15.57
N SER A 401 13.73 -23.82 -15.78
CA SER A 401 14.28 -25.11 -16.20
C SER A 401 14.13 -26.21 -15.13
N ASP A 402 13.95 -25.82 -13.88
CA ASP A 402 13.95 -26.72 -12.72
C ASP A 402 12.54 -27.02 -12.20
N ALA A 403 11.51 -26.85 -13.04
CA ALA A 403 10.12 -27.14 -12.71
C ALA A 403 9.91 -28.56 -12.14
N GLN A 404 10.68 -29.54 -12.65
CA GLN A 404 10.70 -30.91 -12.13
C GLN A 404 11.10 -30.99 -10.65
N LEU A 405 11.98 -30.12 -10.16
CA LEU A 405 12.39 -30.09 -8.75
C LEU A 405 11.26 -29.55 -7.87
N MET A 406 10.51 -28.55 -8.34
CA MET A 406 9.30 -28.06 -7.66
C MET A 406 8.24 -29.16 -7.60
N GLY A 407 8.00 -29.87 -8.71
CA GLY A 407 7.09 -31.02 -8.76
C GLY A 407 7.47 -32.10 -7.73
N LYS A 408 8.74 -32.52 -7.69
CA LYS A 408 9.23 -33.49 -6.68
C LYS A 408 9.04 -33.00 -5.25
N LYS A 409 9.21 -31.70 -4.98
CA LYS A 409 8.97 -31.12 -3.65
C LYS A 409 7.47 -31.21 -3.29
N LEU A 410 6.58 -30.89 -4.22
CA LEU A 410 5.13 -31.01 -4.04
C LEU A 410 4.68 -32.46 -3.79
N GLN A 411 5.22 -33.43 -4.53
CA GLN A 411 4.98 -34.86 -4.27
C GLN A 411 5.38 -35.25 -2.85
N LYS A 412 6.58 -34.83 -2.43
CA LYS A 412 7.09 -35.13 -1.09
C LYS A 412 6.24 -34.48 0.00
N ILE A 413 5.75 -33.26 -0.22
CA ILE A 413 4.80 -32.58 0.68
C ILE A 413 3.53 -33.40 0.84
N ALA A 414 2.95 -33.88 -0.26
CA ALA A 414 1.73 -34.68 -0.22
C ALA A 414 1.90 -36.05 0.47
N GLN A 415 3.10 -36.62 0.41
CA GLN A 415 3.43 -37.91 1.03
C GLN A 415 3.90 -37.78 2.49
N THR A 416 4.38 -36.60 2.91
CA THR A 416 4.99 -36.39 4.23
C THR A 416 4.61 -35.01 4.77
N PRO A 417 3.49 -34.88 5.51
CA PRO A 417 3.04 -33.60 6.08
C PRO A 417 4.09 -32.88 6.93
N GLU A 418 4.92 -33.61 7.69
CA GLU A 418 5.99 -33.05 8.52
C GLU A 418 7.07 -32.34 7.69
N PHE A 419 7.22 -32.73 6.42
CA PHE A 419 8.13 -32.04 5.51
C PHE A 419 7.63 -30.64 5.18
N MET A 420 6.31 -30.43 5.06
CA MET A 420 5.73 -29.10 4.89
C MET A 420 5.87 -28.25 6.15
N GLU A 421 5.69 -28.81 7.35
CA GLU A 421 5.94 -28.07 8.61
C GLU A 421 7.36 -27.51 8.67
N LYS A 422 8.35 -28.32 8.26
CA LYS A 422 9.74 -27.87 8.17
C LYS A 422 9.91 -26.70 7.19
N LEU A 423 9.31 -26.79 6.01
CA LEU A 423 9.40 -25.73 5.00
C LEU A 423 8.69 -24.45 5.45
N LEU A 424 7.55 -24.56 6.14
CA LEU A 424 6.86 -23.42 6.75
C LEU A 424 7.74 -22.76 7.81
N LYS A 425 8.38 -23.54 8.68
CA LYS A 425 9.32 -23.00 9.67
C LYS A 425 10.49 -22.25 9.01
N ASN A 426 11.05 -22.79 7.92
CA ASN A 426 12.10 -22.11 7.16
C ASN A 426 11.59 -20.81 6.50
N GLN A 427 10.35 -20.78 6.03
CA GLN A 427 9.72 -19.57 5.47
C GLN A 427 9.47 -18.53 6.58
N GLU A 428 9.00 -18.96 7.75
CA GLU A 428 8.84 -18.15 8.94
C GLU A 428 10.19 -17.61 9.42
N GLU A 429 11.24 -18.42 9.51
CA GLU A 429 12.60 -17.99 9.92
C GLU A 429 13.23 -17.02 8.91
N TYR A 430 13.01 -17.23 7.60
CA TYR A 430 13.43 -16.26 6.57
C TYR A 430 12.70 -14.93 6.77
N SER A 431 11.44 -14.98 7.19
CA SER A 431 10.65 -13.81 7.57
C SER A 431 10.92 -13.30 8.99
N ASP A 432 11.59 -14.04 9.89
CA ASP A 432 11.94 -13.61 11.25
C ASP A 432 12.96 -12.46 11.25
N GLU A 433 13.56 -12.15 10.09
CA GLU A 433 14.13 -10.82 9.83
C GLU A 433 13.12 -9.66 10.02
N MET A 434 11.84 -9.97 10.24
CA MET A 434 10.67 -9.12 10.44
C MET A 434 9.93 -9.44 11.76
N ASN A 435 10.65 -9.84 12.82
CA ASN A 435 10.08 -10.15 14.14
C ASN A 435 10.06 -8.92 15.10
N ILE A 436 9.12 -8.91 16.05
CA ILE A 436 8.92 -7.89 17.08
C ILE A 436 10.21 -7.57 17.84
N SER A 437 10.97 -8.59 18.25
CA SER A 437 12.21 -8.40 19.03
C SER A 437 13.25 -7.57 18.27
N LYS A 438 13.36 -7.77 16.95
CA LYS A 438 14.28 -7.02 16.10
C LYS A 438 13.85 -5.57 15.91
N TYR A 439 12.55 -5.31 15.80
CA TYR A 439 12.01 -3.95 15.83
C TYR A 439 12.40 -3.25 17.14
N GLN A 440 12.20 -3.91 18.28
CA GLN A 440 12.54 -3.36 19.58
C GLN A 440 14.05 -3.14 19.75
N GLU A 441 14.90 -3.99 19.18
CA GLU A 441 16.35 -3.82 19.20
C GLU A 441 16.82 -2.65 18.33
N VAL A 442 16.31 -2.55 17.09
CA VAL A 442 16.79 -1.56 16.11
C VAL A 442 16.27 -0.14 16.39
N LEU A 443 15.05 -0.04 16.92
CA LEU A 443 14.33 1.22 17.11
C LEU A 443 14.48 1.83 18.51
N LYS A 444 14.98 1.09 19.50
CA LYS A 444 15.51 1.69 20.73
C LYS A 444 16.74 2.54 20.38
#